data_AF-A0A535WLR5-F1
#
_entry.id   AF-A0A535WLR5-F1
#
_cell.length_a   1.000
_cell.length_b   1.000
_cell.length_c   1.000
_cell.angle_alpha   90.00
_cell.angle_beta   90.00
_cell.angle_gamma   90.00
#
_symmetry.space_group_name_H-M   'P 1'
#
loop_
_entity.id
_entity.type
_entity.pdbx_description
1 polymer ?
#
loop_
_entity_poly.entity_id
_entity_poly.type
_entity_poly.pdbx_seq_one_letter_code
_entity_poly.pdbx_strand_id
1 'polypeptide(L)'
;MSGFVVWFTGLSGAGKSTLAELLKVEIEGRGRHVEVLDGDEVRTHLSKGLGFSKEDRDTNIRRIGYAARLVARSGGVAITAAISPYREVRDEVRAQTPGFFEVYVRCSVEELARRDVKGLYAKALRGEIGNFTGVSDPYEAPLKPEVAVDSEAESVEESFTRIVAQLERSGLLSPGVRESRADPELARNLPRLDVGPRETSDALMLGWGALAPLAGFMGSSDYLSVLAEGRLKSGQPFTIPVLLRTKQPLKAGRVALWTAGEPVAIVDVEGAFQTSPDEEALAVYGTDDLAHPGVRALRESGGWALAGAVTALRRPDTGFPEHDLTPLEVRRAKAERGWRTMVGFQTRNPVHRAHEYLQKVALESVDGLLLHPLVGETQPGDIPADVRMRCYEALLADYFPAGRTLLATNPAWMRYAGPKEAVFHALVRRNYGCTHFIVGRDHAGVGGYYDTYAAHRVFDEYAPGELGIEILKFEHAFYCRACAGMASVRTCPHPADQHEALSGTAVRQMLAAGVDLPAEFTRPEVAQVLARTAVAEQ
;
A
#
# COMPACT_ATOMS: atom_id res chain seq x y z
N MET A 1 13.19 -1.52 -8.05
CA MET A 1 13.77 -0.18 -7.78
C MET A 1 15.18 -0.34 -7.23
N SER A 2 16.15 0.42 -7.73
CA SER A 2 17.53 0.45 -7.22
C SER A 2 17.58 0.93 -5.77
N GLY A 3 18.57 0.52 -5.00
CA GLY A 3 18.83 1.12 -3.68
C GLY A 3 19.40 2.54 -3.82
N PHE A 4 19.34 3.31 -2.73
CA PHE A 4 19.78 4.71 -2.71
C PHE A 4 20.23 5.12 -1.30
N VAL A 5 20.84 6.30 -1.17
CA VAL A 5 21.36 6.80 0.11
C VAL A 5 20.76 8.17 0.42
N VAL A 6 20.16 8.31 1.60
CA VAL A 6 19.75 9.60 2.16
C VAL A 6 20.81 10.06 3.14
N TRP A 7 21.52 11.13 2.79
CA TRP A 7 22.63 11.64 3.56
C TRP A 7 22.24 12.90 4.34
N PHE A 8 21.88 12.75 5.62
CA PHE A 8 21.67 13.89 6.50
C PHE A 8 23.01 14.48 6.95
N THR A 9 23.17 15.79 6.75
CA THR A 9 24.31 16.58 7.22
C THR A 9 23.83 17.84 7.94
N GLY A 10 24.59 18.29 8.93
CA GLY A 10 24.20 19.42 9.78
C GLY A 10 24.91 19.39 11.13
N LEU A 11 24.90 20.52 11.84
CA LEU A 11 25.53 20.65 13.15
C LEU A 11 24.93 19.69 14.20
N SER A 12 25.67 19.46 15.29
CA SER A 12 25.19 18.61 16.40
C SER A 12 23.89 19.16 16.97
N GLY A 13 22.89 18.33 17.22
CA GLY A 13 21.59 18.79 17.74
C GLY A 13 20.65 19.44 16.70
N ALA A 14 21.03 19.57 15.43
CA ALA A 14 20.17 20.15 14.39
C ALA A 14 18.91 19.33 14.05
N GLY A 15 18.73 18.12 14.58
CA GLY A 15 17.52 17.30 14.35
C GLY A 15 17.65 16.20 13.28
N LYS A 16 18.89 15.90 12.83
CA LYS A 16 19.17 14.82 11.85
C LYS A 16 18.60 13.45 12.26
N SER A 17 18.96 12.96 13.45
CA SER A 17 18.52 11.62 13.89
C SER A 17 17.00 11.55 14.05
N THR A 18 16.34 12.63 14.49
CA THR A 18 14.87 12.71 14.56
C THR A 18 14.23 12.54 13.17
N LEU A 19 14.71 13.28 12.17
CA LEU A 19 14.19 13.18 10.80
C LEU A 19 14.54 11.84 10.15
N ALA A 20 15.72 11.27 10.46
CA ALA A 20 16.15 9.98 9.96
C ALA A 20 15.23 8.83 10.43
N GLU A 21 14.83 8.82 11.70
CA GLU A 21 13.90 7.81 12.24
C GLU A 21 12.50 7.92 11.64
N LEU A 22 11.98 9.14 11.48
CA LEU A 22 10.69 9.35 10.80
C LEU A 22 10.76 8.87 9.34
N LEU A 23 11.85 9.18 8.65
CA LEU A 23 12.05 8.78 7.26
C LEU A 23 12.22 7.26 7.11
N LYS A 24 12.85 6.60 8.08
CA LYS A 24 12.92 5.14 8.14
C LYS A 24 11.53 4.52 8.13
N VAL A 25 10.67 4.94 9.07
CA VAL A 25 9.29 4.42 9.19
C VAL A 25 8.50 4.63 7.90
N GLU A 26 8.64 5.80 7.28
CA GLU A 26 7.94 6.13 6.02
C GLU A 26 8.39 5.25 4.86
N ILE A 27 9.70 5.08 4.69
CA ILE A 27 10.27 4.30 3.59
C ILE A 27 9.98 2.79 3.78
N GLU A 28 10.07 2.28 5.02
CA GLU A 28 9.66 0.92 5.38
C GLU A 28 8.16 0.70 5.15
N GLY A 29 7.33 1.68 5.50
CA GLY A 29 5.89 1.68 5.24
C GLY A 29 5.51 1.64 3.76
N ARG A 30 6.46 1.95 2.87
CA ARG A 30 6.37 1.82 1.40
C ARG A 30 7.03 0.53 0.87
N GLY A 31 7.36 -0.42 1.75
CA GLY A 31 7.86 -1.75 1.40
C GLY A 31 9.35 -1.80 1.04
N ARG A 32 10.15 -0.85 1.54
CA ARG A 32 11.59 -0.78 1.26
C ARG A 32 12.38 -1.12 2.53
N HIS A 33 13.42 -1.93 2.39
CA HIS A 33 14.35 -2.18 3.49
C HIS A 33 15.23 -0.97 3.75
N VAL A 34 15.29 -0.53 4.99
CA VAL A 34 16.06 0.66 5.41
C VAL A 34 17.07 0.27 6.48
N GLU A 35 18.29 0.78 6.34
CA GLU A 35 19.32 0.72 7.38
C GLU A 35 19.71 2.15 7.78
N VAL A 36 19.67 2.46 9.08
CA VAL A 36 20.09 3.76 9.60
C VAL A 36 21.53 3.66 10.09
N LEU A 37 22.41 4.46 9.52
CA LEU A 37 23.82 4.55 9.88
C LEU A 37 24.03 5.86 10.65
N ASP A 38 23.76 5.83 11.96
CA ASP A 38 24.01 6.97 12.84
C ASP A 38 25.52 7.13 13.10
N GLY A 39 26.01 8.37 12.99
CA GLY A 39 27.44 8.66 13.13
C GLY A 39 28.01 8.31 14.51
N ASP A 40 27.22 8.39 15.58
CA ASP A 40 27.65 8.06 16.93
C ASP A 40 27.76 6.53 17.10
N GLU A 41 26.82 5.76 16.53
CA GLU A 41 26.84 4.29 16.56
C GLU A 41 27.94 3.71 15.67
N VAL A 42 28.13 4.24 14.46
CA VAL A 42 29.20 3.78 13.57
C VAL A 42 30.59 3.97 14.20
N ARG A 43 30.76 5.01 15.04
CA ARG A 43 32.00 5.26 15.79
C ARG A 43 32.34 4.21 16.83
N THR A 44 31.37 3.54 17.43
CA THR A 44 31.64 2.51 18.44
C THR A 44 32.10 1.19 17.82
N HIS A 45 31.76 0.95 16.54
CA HIS A 45 32.03 -0.30 15.84
C HIS A 45 33.06 -0.14 14.71
N LEU A 46 32.68 0.51 13.60
CA LEU A 46 33.51 0.57 12.38
C LEU A 46 34.63 1.62 12.48
N SER A 47 34.48 2.60 13.36
CA SER A 47 35.40 3.73 13.52
C SER A 47 36.02 3.80 14.92
N LYS A 48 36.05 2.67 15.64
CA LYS A 48 36.69 2.56 16.94
C LYS A 48 38.16 2.97 16.85
N GLY A 49 38.58 3.85 17.75
CA GLY A 49 39.96 4.37 17.81
C GLY A 49 40.20 5.67 17.04
N LEU A 50 39.23 6.15 16.24
CA LEU A 50 39.33 7.47 15.61
C LEU A 50 39.00 8.58 16.62
N GLY A 51 39.85 9.60 16.68
CA GLY A 51 39.66 10.83 17.45
C GLY A 51 38.82 11.86 16.69
N PHE A 52 39.01 13.14 17.01
CA PHE A 52 38.22 14.25 16.46
C PHE A 52 39.04 15.21 15.57
N SER A 53 40.22 14.80 15.11
CA SER A 53 40.98 15.52 14.09
C SER A 53 40.21 15.55 12.77
N LYS A 54 40.62 16.44 11.85
CA LYS A 54 40.06 16.49 10.50
C LYS A 54 40.23 15.14 9.80
N GLU A 55 41.42 14.55 9.83
CA GLU A 55 41.74 13.27 9.18
C GLU A 55 40.90 12.11 9.73
N ASP A 56 40.69 12.07 11.05
CA ASP A 56 39.86 11.06 11.70
C ASP A 56 38.38 11.22 11.35
N ARG A 57 37.88 12.46 11.28
CA ARG A 57 36.52 12.77 10.84
C ARG A 57 36.31 12.38 9.39
N ASP A 58 37.24 12.75 8.51
CA ASP A 58 37.21 12.40 7.09
C ASP A 58 37.19 10.88 6.91
N THR A 59 38.04 10.16 7.64
CA THR A 59 38.07 8.69 7.64
C THR A 59 36.76 8.08 8.12
N ASN A 60 36.16 8.62 9.19
CA ASN A 60 34.86 8.17 9.69
C ASN A 60 33.75 8.36 8.64
N ILE A 61 33.70 9.52 7.98
CA ILE A 61 32.72 9.80 6.93
C ILE A 61 32.90 8.87 5.73
N ARG A 62 34.14 8.60 5.30
CA ARG A 62 34.41 7.62 4.24
C ARG A 62 33.95 6.21 4.61
N ARG A 63 34.12 5.79 5.87
CA ARG A 63 33.63 4.48 6.37
C ARG A 63 32.10 4.40 6.35
N ILE A 64 31.42 5.45 6.82
CA ILE A 64 29.96 5.55 6.74
C ILE A 64 29.52 5.49 5.27
N GLY A 65 30.15 6.26 4.38
CA GLY A 65 29.87 6.27 2.95
C GLY A 65 30.05 4.90 2.29
N TYR A 66 31.11 4.18 2.64
CA TYR A 66 31.33 2.81 2.16
C TYR A 66 30.20 1.85 2.59
N ALA A 67 29.81 1.88 3.87
CA ALA A 67 28.72 1.04 4.39
C ALA A 67 27.37 1.40 3.75
N ALA A 68 27.05 2.69 3.65
CA ALA A 68 25.83 3.19 3.00
C ALA A 68 25.74 2.72 1.55
N ARG A 69 26.86 2.76 0.82
CA ARG A 69 26.95 2.28 -0.56
C ARG A 69 26.73 0.78 -0.67
N LEU A 70 27.20 -0.04 0.28
CA LEU A 70 26.94 -1.48 0.28
C LEU A 70 25.45 -1.78 0.40
N VAL A 71 24.77 -1.11 1.35
CA VAL A 71 23.31 -1.24 1.53
C VAL A 71 22.56 -0.85 0.24
N ALA A 72 22.90 0.30 -0.35
CA ALA A 72 22.28 0.76 -1.59
C ALA A 72 22.53 -0.19 -2.77
N ARG A 73 23.74 -0.75 -2.91
CA ARG A 73 24.08 -1.72 -3.95
C ARG A 73 23.33 -3.04 -3.81
N SER A 74 22.96 -3.42 -2.58
CA SER A 74 22.11 -4.58 -2.30
C SER A 74 20.61 -4.32 -2.54
N GLY A 75 20.24 -3.12 -3.01
CA GLY A 75 18.85 -2.75 -3.30
C GLY A 75 18.10 -2.10 -2.14
N GLY A 76 18.73 -1.98 -0.96
CA GLY A 76 18.18 -1.33 0.22
C GLY A 76 18.33 0.20 0.20
N VAL A 77 17.84 0.86 1.23
CA VAL A 77 17.98 2.30 1.45
C VAL A 77 18.87 2.53 2.66
N ALA A 78 19.98 3.25 2.50
CA ALA A 78 20.77 3.69 3.65
C ALA A 78 20.36 5.11 4.04
N ILE A 79 20.08 5.34 5.32
CA ILE A 79 19.89 6.67 5.87
C ILE A 79 21.07 6.96 6.78
N THR A 80 21.87 7.98 6.48
CA THR A 80 23.01 8.35 7.32
C THR A 80 22.67 9.59 8.12
N ALA A 81 22.92 9.57 9.43
CA ALA A 81 22.76 10.73 10.31
C ALA A 81 24.11 11.11 10.92
N ALA A 82 24.92 11.88 10.18
CA ALA A 82 26.26 12.30 10.61
C ALA A 82 26.42 13.82 10.53
N ILE A 83 27.36 14.40 11.28
CA ILE A 83 27.69 15.83 11.13
C ILE A 83 28.30 16.09 9.76
N SER A 84 29.23 15.22 9.33
CA SER A 84 29.93 15.29 8.04
C SER A 84 30.35 16.72 7.63
N PRO A 85 31.21 17.40 8.39
CA PRO A 85 31.35 18.87 8.33
C PRO A 85 31.98 19.40 7.04
N TYR A 86 32.89 18.68 6.40
CA TYR A 86 33.65 19.17 5.25
C TYR A 86 32.99 18.75 3.93
N ARG A 87 32.85 19.69 2.98
CA ARG A 87 32.20 19.44 1.69
C ARG A 87 32.96 18.41 0.86
N GLU A 88 34.28 18.52 0.82
CA GLU A 88 35.17 17.67 0.02
C GLU A 88 34.85 16.18 0.20
N VAL A 89 34.70 15.72 1.44
CA VAL A 89 34.44 14.30 1.72
C VAL A 89 32.98 13.92 1.43
N ARG A 90 32.02 14.82 1.61
CA ARG A 90 30.63 14.57 1.19
C ARG A 90 30.53 14.43 -0.32
N ASP A 91 31.22 15.29 -1.06
CA ASP A 91 31.30 15.25 -2.52
C ASP A 91 32.04 14.00 -3.02
N GLU A 92 33.09 13.57 -2.33
CA GLU A 92 33.79 12.29 -2.59
C GLU A 92 32.82 11.09 -2.44
N VAL A 93 32.06 11.03 -1.35
CA VAL A 93 31.09 9.95 -1.10
C VAL A 93 29.94 10.01 -2.13
N ARG A 94 29.43 11.21 -2.43
CA ARG A 94 28.40 11.44 -3.45
C ARG A 94 28.83 10.92 -4.81
N ALA A 95 30.04 11.24 -5.26
CA ALA A 95 30.57 10.80 -6.57
C ALA A 95 30.67 9.28 -6.70
N GLN A 96 30.81 8.56 -5.58
CA GLN A 96 30.95 7.10 -5.56
C GLN A 96 29.63 6.35 -5.29
N THR A 97 28.53 7.06 -5.06
CA THR A 97 27.28 6.49 -4.55
C THR A 97 26.12 6.78 -5.50
N PRO A 98 25.63 5.79 -6.26
CA PRO A 98 24.42 5.94 -7.04
C PRO A 98 23.21 6.27 -6.15
N GLY A 99 22.35 7.19 -6.58
CA GLY A 99 21.17 7.59 -5.81
C GLY A 99 21.50 8.33 -4.50
N PHE A 100 22.61 9.08 -4.46
CA PHE A 100 22.94 9.91 -3.30
C PHE A 100 22.02 11.13 -3.20
N PHE A 101 21.35 11.29 -2.06
CA PHE A 101 20.39 12.36 -1.78
C PHE A 101 20.80 13.08 -0.49
N GLU A 102 21.36 14.28 -0.60
CA GLU A 102 21.86 15.06 0.53
C GLU A 102 20.76 15.93 1.14
N VAL A 103 20.50 15.72 2.43
CA VAL A 103 19.60 16.51 3.25
C VAL A 103 20.43 17.41 4.15
N TYR A 104 20.39 18.72 3.89
CA TYR A 104 20.98 19.69 4.79
C TYR A 104 19.98 20.10 5.86
N VAL A 105 20.26 19.75 7.11
CA VAL A 105 19.49 20.20 8.27
C VAL A 105 20.19 21.42 8.88
N ARG A 106 19.68 22.60 8.52
CA ARG A 106 20.19 23.89 8.98
C ARG A 106 19.66 24.21 10.37
N CYS A 107 20.54 24.79 11.19
CA CYS A 107 20.22 25.45 12.46
C CYS A 107 21.40 26.36 12.83
N SER A 108 21.14 27.54 13.39
CA SER A 108 22.22 28.43 13.85
C SER A 108 22.96 27.85 15.06
N VAL A 109 24.24 28.21 15.24
CA VAL A 109 25.02 27.77 16.40
C VAL A 109 24.44 28.34 17.68
N GLU A 110 23.93 29.57 17.61
CA GLU A 110 23.24 30.28 18.68
C GLU A 110 22.03 29.50 19.18
N GLU A 111 21.16 29.06 18.26
CA GLU A 111 19.97 28.28 18.61
C GLU A 111 20.35 26.88 19.13
N LEU A 112 21.36 26.24 18.54
CA LEU A 112 21.84 24.94 19.03
C LEU A 112 22.47 25.03 20.42
N ALA A 113 23.20 26.11 20.71
CA ALA A 113 23.74 26.39 22.03
C ALA A 113 22.66 26.73 23.05
N ARG A 114 21.56 27.37 22.61
CA ARG A 114 20.36 27.60 23.46
C ARG A 114 19.67 26.28 23.80
N ARG A 115 19.54 25.36 22.84
CA ARG A 115 18.90 24.04 23.02
C ARG A 115 19.77 23.10 23.87
N ASP A 116 21.07 23.09 23.59
CA ASP A 116 22.13 22.24 24.14
C ASP A 116 21.69 20.85 24.62
N VAL A 117 20.98 20.12 23.75
CA VAL A 117 20.31 18.85 24.08
C VAL A 117 21.25 17.81 24.69
N LYS A 118 22.53 17.83 24.30
CA LYS A 118 23.57 16.90 24.79
C LYS A 118 24.50 17.54 25.85
N GLY A 119 24.32 18.80 26.21
CA GLY A 119 25.24 19.54 27.10
C GLY A 119 26.63 19.74 26.51
N LEU A 120 26.77 19.65 25.18
CA LEU A 120 28.05 19.69 24.46
C LEU A 120 28.42 21.11 24.06
N TYR A 121 27.45 21.96 23.72
CA TYR A 121 27.71 23.34 23.31
C TYR A 121 28.23 24.16 24.47
N ALA A 122 27.63 24.04 25.67
CA ALA A 122 28.12 24.73 26.85
C ALA A 122 29.57 24.35 27.20
N LYS A 123 29.93 23.06 27.06
CA LYS A 123 31.31 22.58 27.29
C LYS A 123 32.27 23.08 26.21
N ALA A 124 31.87 23.04 24.94
CA ALA A 124 32.66 23.54 23.82
C ALA A 124 32.93 25.05 23.91
N LEU A 125 31.92 25.85 24.27
CA LEU A 125 32.05 27.30 24.47
C LEU A 125 32.96 27.66 25.64
N ARG A 126 33.10 26.79 26.66
CA ARG A 126 34.08 26.92 27.75
C ARG A 126 35.47 26.39 27.39
N GLY A 127 35.67 25.86 26.19
CA GLY A 127 36.95 25.28 25.74
C GLY A 127 37.26 23.90 26.30
N GLU A 128 36.31 23.24 26.97
CA GLU A 128 36.49 21.88 27.52
C GLU A 128 36.48 20.79 26.43
N ILE A 129 35.90 21.10 25.26
CA ILE A 129 35.87 20.22 24.09
C ILE A 129 36.57 20.93 22.92
N GLY A 130 37.78 20.49 22.61
CA GLY A 130 38.52 20.95 21.43
C GLY A 130 37.93 20.40 20.12
N ASN A 131 38.21 21.09 19.01
CA ASN A 131 37.76 20.73 17.66
C ASN A 131 36.24 20.46 17.56
N PHE A 132 35.42 21.24 18.28
CA PHE A 132 33.97 21.10 18.22
C PHE A 132 33.40 21.85 17.01
N THR A 133 32.80 21.11 16.09
CA THR A 133 32.26 21.64 14.82
C THR A 133 31.19 22.70 15.07
N GLY A 134 31.34 23.85 14.42
CA GLY A 134 30.50 25.04 14.57
C GLY A 134 30.96 26.01 15.68
N VAL A 135 31.93 25.62 16.52
CA VAL A 135 32.49 26.48 17.57
C VAL A 135 33.99 26.69 17.37
N SER A 136 34.79 25.62 17.44
CA SER A 136 36.25 25.67 17.31
C SER A 136 36.78 24.94 16.07
N ASP A 137 35.89 24.38 15.24
CA ASP A 137 36.17 23.68 13.98
C ASP A 137 35.05 24.06 12.98
N PRO A 138 35.33 24.32 11.69
CA PRO A 138 34.32 24.82 10.77
C PRO A 138 33.28 23.76 10.37
N TYR A 139 32.09 24.24 10.01
CA TYR A 139 31.10 23.47 9.27
C TYR A 139 30.91 24.10 7.89
N GLU A 140 31.15 23.33 6.84
CA GLU A 140 30.99 23.79 5.47
C GLU A 140 29.62 23.36 4.95
N ALA A 141 28.65 24.28 4.94
CA ALA A 141 27.30 24.01 4.46
C ALA A 141 27.31 23.51 2.98
N PRO A 142 26.48 22.51 2.62
CA PRO A 142 26.35 22.07 1.24
C PRO A 142 25.93 23.21 0.31
N LEU A 143 26.52 23.28 -0.87
CA LEU A 143 26.18 24.32 -1.86
C LEU A 143 24.93 23.97 -2.67
N LYS A 144 24.71 22.68 -2.92
CA LYS A 144 23.62 22.16 -3.74
C LYS A 144 23.03 20.88 -3.12
N PRO A 145 22.52 20.94 -1.88
CA PRO A 145 21.83 19.79 -1.32
C PRO A 145 20.55 19.53 -2.13
N GLU A 146 20.13 18.27 -2.23
CA GLU A 146 18.85 17.92 -2.86
C GLU A 146 17.68 18.56 -2.10
N VAL A 147 17.78 18.67 -0.77
CA VAL A 147 16.85 19.43 0.07
C VAL A 147 17.57 20.07 1.25
N ALA A 148 17.22 21.32 1.55
CA ALA A 148 17.60 22.01 2.77
C ALA A 148 16.36 22.34 3.60
N VAL A 149 16.39 21.96 4.88
CA VAL A 149 15.35 22.26 5.87
C VAL A 149 15.97 23.06 7.01
N ASP A 150 15.21 23.97 7.58
CA ASP A 150 15.64 24.84 8.66
C ASP A 150 14.93 24.48 9.97
N SER A 151 15.61 23.73 10.82
CA SER A 151 15.06 23.26 12.11
C SER A 151 14.89 24.36 13.16
N GLU A 152 15.28 25.61 12.84
CA GLU A 152 14.99 26.80 13.66
C GLU A 152 13.66 27.45 13.27
N ALA A 153 13.28 27.37 12.00
CA ALA A 153 12.08 28.02 11.45
C ALA A 153 10.93 27.04 11.15
N GLU A 154 11.24 25.75 10.97
CA GLU A 154 10.31 24.71 10.56
C GLU A 154 10.08 23.72 11.70
N SER A 155 8.85 23.24 11.82
CA SER A 155 8.52 22.05 12.59
C SER A 155 9.17 20.79 12.00
N VAL A 156 9.19 19.72 12.80
CA VAL A 156 9.69 18.41 12.35
C VAL A 156 8.82 17.89 11.21
N GLU A 157 7.50 18.05 11.30
CA GLU A 157 6.52 17.62 10.30
C GLU A 157 6.68 18.36 8.96
N GLU A 158 6.91 19.67 8.99
CA GLU A 158 7.18 20.47 7.79
C GLU A 158 8.47 20.02 7.09
N SER A 159 9.55 19.89 7.87
CA SER A 159 10.85 19.42 7.39
C SER A 159 10.74 18.03 6.76
N PHE A 160 10.08 17.10 7.46
CA PHE A 160 9.86 15.73 7.01
C PHE A 160 9.04 15.69 5.71
N THR A 161 7.94 16.43 5.64
CA THR A 161 7.09 16.51 4.44
C THR A 161 7.88 16.99 3.23
N ARG A 162 8.74 18.01 3.40
CA ARG A 162 9.58 18.53 2.32
C ARG A 162 10.62 17.51 1.83
N ILE A 163 11.25 16.77 2.75
CA ILE A 163 12.21 15.72 2.43
C ILE A 163 11.54 14.61 1.61
N VAL A 164 10.41 14.08 2.08
CA VAL A 164 9.66 13.02 1.38
C VAL A 164 9.21 13.48 0.01
N ALA A 165 8.65 14.69 -0.11
CA ALA A 165 8.21 15.23 -1.39
C ALA A 165 9.37 15.39 -2.39
N GLN A 166 10.57 15.76 -1.92
CA GLN A 166 11.74 15.87 -2.78
C GLN A 166 12.31 14.50 -3.21
N LEU A 167 12.29 13.49 -2.33
CA LEU A 167 12.64 12.11 -2.67
C LEU A 167 11.72 11.52 -3.74
N GLU A 168 10.43 11.86 -3.67
CA GLU A 168 9.47 11.48 -4.70
C GLU A 168 9.73 12.19 -6.02
N ARG A 169 9.97 13.51 -6.00
CA ARG A 169 10.30 14.29 -7.20
C ARG A 169 11.59 13.81 -7.87
N SER A 170 12.57 13.33 -7.10
CA SER A 170 13.81 12.77 -7.64
C SER A 170 13.63 11.34 -8.19
N GLY A 171 12.45 10.73 -8.04
CA GLY A 171 12.18 9.36 -8.44
C GLY A 171 12.86 8.29 -7.58
N LEU A 172 13.46 8.67 -6.44
CA LEU A 172 14.10 7.73 -5.52
C LEU A 172 13.07 7.02 -4.63
N LEU A 173 11.96 7.70 -4.34
CA LEU A 173 10.85 7.16 -3.58
C LEU A 173 9.56 7.21 -4.43
N SER A 174 8.80 6.13 -4.46
CA SER A 174 7.49 6.14 -5.13
C SER A 174 6.48 6.95 -4.31
N PRO A 175 5.52 7.66 -4.93
CA PRO A 175 4.49 8.38 -4.21
C PRO A 175 3.75 7.50 -3.19
N GLY A 176 3.56 8.02 -1.98
CA GLY A 176 2.83 7.33 -0.91
C GLY A 176 1.31 7.43 -1.06
N VAL A 177 0.60 6.87 -0.08
CA VAL A 177 -0.85 7.03 0.06
C VAL A 177 -1.18 8.47 0.42
N ARG A 178 -2.01 9.12 -0.38
CA ARG A 178 -2.45 10.52 -0.19
C ARG A 178 -3.95 10.62 -0.40
N GLU A 179 -4.57 11.47 0.41
CA GLU A 179 -5.96 11.86 0.23
C GLU A 179 -6.00 13.22 -0.48
N SER A 180 -6.63 13.29 -1.65
CA SER A 180 -6.93 14.51 -2.39
C SER A 180 -8.42 14.77 -2.28
N ARG A 181 -8.79 15.79 -1.49
CA ARG A 181 -10.19 16.05 -1.09
C ARG A 181 -10.52 17.52 -1.16
N ALA A 182 -11.77 17.81 -1.50
CA ALA A 182 -12.28 19.17 -1.49
C ALA A 182 -13.78 19.23 -1.17
N ASP A 183 -14.28 20.45 -0.93
CA ASP A 183 -15.69 20.69 -0.64
C ASP A 183 -16.57 20.39 -1.88
N PRO A 184 -17.65 19.59 -1.75
CA PRO A 184 -18.64 19.35 -2.81
C PRO A 184 -19.14 20.60 -3.54
N GLU A 185 -19.21 21.76 -2.85
CA GLU A 185 -19.64 23.03 -3.42
C GLU A 185 -18.81 23.45 -4.64
N LEU A 186 -17.53 23.05 -4.71
CA LEU A 186 -16.66 23.35 -5.84
C LEU A 186 -17.16 22.73 -7.16
N ALA A 187 -17.94 21.65 -7.09
CA ALA A 187 -18.50 21.01 -8.29
C ALA A 187 -19.56 21.85 -8.99
N ARG A 188 -20.27 22.75 -8.28
CA ARG A 188 -21.45 23.47 -8.82
C ARG A 188 -21.13 24.36 -10.02
N ASN A 189 -19.90 24.87 -10.09
CA ASN A 189 -19.44 25.79 -11.12
C ASN A 189 -18.59 25.10 -12.21
N LEU A 190 -18.48 23.78 -12.17
CA LEU A 190 -17.68 23.01 -13.12
C LEU A 190 -18.57 22.31 -14.16
N PRO A 191 -18.06 22.08 -15.38
CA PRO A 191 -18.70 21.16 -16.33
C PRO A 191 -19.03 19.82 -15.66
N ARG A 192 -20.25 19.34 -15.86
CA ARG A 192 -20.74 18.05 -15.31
C ARG A 192 -20.47 16.91 -16.27
N LEU A 193 -19.96 15.81 -15.74
CA LEU A 193 -19.89 14.51 -16.40
C LEU A 193 -20.59 13.46 -15.52
N ASP A 194 -21.69 12.92 -16.02
CA ASP A 194 -22.38 11.80 -15.36
C ASP A 194 -21.61 10.51 -15.55
N VAL A 195 -21.37 9.80 -14.45
CA VAL A 195 -20.59 8.57 -14.42
C VAL A 195 -21.36 7.46 -13.71
N GLY A 196 -21.01 6.19 -14.01
CA GLY A 196 -21.62 5.04 -13.38
C GLY A 196 -21.02 4.70 -12.01
N PRO A 197 -21.52 3.64 -11.36
CA PRO A 197 -21.02 3.18 -10.06
C PRO A 197 -19.53 2.77 -10.08
N ARG A 198 -19.03 2.25 -11.20
CA ARG A 198 -17.64 1.76 -11.32
C ARG A 198 -16.64 2.90 -11.37
N GLU A 199 -16.91 3.88 -12.23
CA GLU A 199 -16.11 5.10 -12.32
C GLU A 199 -16.19 5.89 -11.00
N THR A 200 -17.35 5.86 -10.33
CA THR A 200 -17.51 6.45 -8.99
C THR A 200 -16.61 5.76 -7.96
N SER A 201 -16.64 4.43 -7.90
CA SER A 201 -15.75 3.63 -7.04
C SER A 201 -14.28 4.00 -7.29
N ASP A 202 -13.84 3.98 -8.55
CA ASP A 202 -12.46 4.25 -8.90
C ASP A 202 -12.04 5.70 -8.60
N ALA A 203 -12.90 6.68 -8.89
CA ALA A 203 -12.65 8.09 -8.55
C ALA A 203 -12.47 8.29 -7.04
N LEU A 204 -13.34 7.67 -6.23
CA LEU A 204 -13.25 7.76 -4.77
C LEU A 204 -12.01 7.01 -4.27
N MET A 205 -11.72 5.81 -4.78
CA MET A 205 -10.51 5.08 -4.42
C MET A 205 -9.22 5.82 -4.79
N LEU A 206 -9.20 6.55 -5.91
CA LEU A 206 -8.09 7.44 -6.29
C LEU A 206 -7.98 8.61 -5.31
N GLY A 207 -9.06 9.35 -5.08
CA GLY A 207 -9.06 10.53 -4.21
C GLY A 207 -8.78 10.23 -2.74
N TRP A 208 -9.08 9.01 -2.26
CA TRP A 208 -8.76 8.57 -0.90
C TRP A 208 -7.48 7.73 -0.80
N GLY A 209 -6.72 7.62 -1.89
CA GLY A 209 -5.38 7.01 -1.90
C GLY A 209 -5.33 5.49 -1.87
N ALA A 210 -6.47 4.81 -2.05
CA ALA A 210 -6.54 3.34 -2.08
C ALA A 210 -5.82 2.75 -3.31
N LEU A 211 -5.64 3.55 -4.38
CA LEU A 211 -4.99 3.16 -5.64
C LEU A 211 -3.59 3.76 -5.83
N ALA A 212 -2.97 4.28 -4.76
CA ALA A 212 -1.60 4.76 -4.79
C ALA A 212 -0.64 3.71 -5.44
N PRO A 213 0.31 4.13 -6.30
CA PRO A 213 0.78 5.51 -6.47
C PRO A 213 -0.05 6.37 -7.45
N LEU A 214 -1.15 5.85 -8.02
CA LEU A 214 -2.02 6.67 -8.87
C LEU A 214 -2.65 7.79 -8.05
N ALA A 215 -2.54 9.01 -8.55
CA ALA A 215 -3.23 10.20 -8.05
C ALA A 215 -4.44 10.58 -8.91
N GLY A 216 -4.72 9.80 -9.96
CA GLY A 216 -5.76 10.08 -10.93
C GLY A 216 -5.96 8.96 -11.94
N PHE A 217 -6.85 9.19 -12.90
CA PHE A 217 -7.09 8.26 -14.01
C PHE A 217 -5.87 8.23 -14.94
N MET A 218 -5.49 7.03 -15.38
CA MET A 218 -4.22 6.81 -16.09
C MET A 218 -4.17 7.54 -17.43
N GLY A 219 -2.99 8.05 -17.77
CA GLY A 219 -2.64 8.49 -19.12
C GLY A 219 -2.33 7.33 -20.08
N SER A 220 -2.19 7.64 -21.37
CA SER A 220 -1.94 6.64 -22.41
C SER A 220 -0.63 5.86 -22.18
N SER A 221 0.41 6.51 -21.64
CA SER A 221 1.70 5.87 -21.34
C SER A 221 1.58 4.80 -20.25
N ASP A 222 0.85 5.10 -19.17
CA ASP A 222 0.63 4.13 -18.09
C ASP A 222 -0.31 3.03 -18.55
N TYR A 223 -1.38 3.38 -19.28
CA TYR A 223 -2.30 2.42 -19.88
C TYR A 223 -1.57 1.37 -20.72
N LEU A 224 -0.78 1.79 -21.71
CA LEU A 224 -0.06 0.87 -22.59
C LEU A 224 0.98 0.04 -21.83
N SER A 225 1.67 0.65 -20.86
CA SER A 225 2.64 -0.04 -20.01
C SER A 225 1.97 -1.12 -19.14
N VAL A 226 0.80 -0.83 -18.57
CA VAL A 226 0.05 -1.78 -17.74
C VAL A 226 -0.41 -2.98 -18.56
N LEU A 227 -0.91 -2.76 -19.77
CA LEU A 227 -1.32 -3.86 -20.66
C LEU A 227 -0.14 -4.75 -21.06
N ALA A 228 1.01 -4.15 -21.39
CA ALA A 228 2.17 -4.88 -21.88
C ALA A 228 2.97 -5.56 -20.77
N GLU A 229 3.17 -4.89 -19.64
CA GLU A 229 4.18 -5.25 -18.64
C GLU A 229 3.61 -5.50 -17.23
N GLY A 230 2.32 -5.22 -17.01
CA GLY A 230 1.72 -5.25 -15.66
C GLY A 230 2.38 -4.25 -14.71
N ARG A 231 2.86 -3.12 -15.26
CA ARG A 231 3.57 -2.04 -14.56
C ARG A 231 3.17 -0.68 -15.11
N LEU A 232 3.13 0.33 -14.24
CA LEU A 232 3.08 1.73 -14.66
C LEU A 232 4.34 2.08 -15.46
N LYS A 233 4.31 3.20 -16.19
CA LYS A 233 5.45 3.63 -17.01
C LYS A 233 6.70 3.90 -16.17
N SER A 234 6.51 4.29 -14.91
CA SER A 234 7.55 4.47 -13.90
C SER A 234 8.08 3.15 -13.30
N GLY A 235 7.55 2.01 -13.72
CA GLY A 235 8.03 0.67 -13.37
C GLY A 235 7.38 0.04 -12.14
N GLN A 236 6.50 0.75 -11.42
CA GLN A 236 5.80 0.15 -10.27
C GLN A 236 4.75 -0.86 -10.75
N PRO A 237 4.57 -2.00 -10.03
CA PRO A 237 3.52 -2.96 -10.33
C PRO A 237 2.12 -2.34 -10.35
N PHE A 238 1.39 -2.60 -11.42
CA PHE A 238 -0.04 -2.29 -11.54
C PHE A 238 -0.61 -3.09 -12.71
N THR A 239 -1.63 -3.91 -12.47
CA THR A 239 -2.04 -4.98 -13.41
C THR A 239 -3.35 -4.73 -14.13
N ILE A 240 -4.13 -3.75 -13.69
CA ILE A 240 -5.45 -3.44 -14.24
C ILE A 240 -5.51 -1.93 -14.52
N PRO A 241 -5.85 -1.49 -15.74
CA PRO A 241 -6.03 -0.07 -16.03
C PRO A 241 -7.14 0.56 -15.18
N VAL A 242 -6.88 1.77 -14.65
CA VAL A 242 -7.88 2.60 -13.95
C VAL A 242 -8.17 3.81 -14.83
N LEU A 243 -9.27 3.73 -15.59
CA LEU A 243 -9.60 4.67 -16.67
C LEU A 243 -10.97 5.30 -16.44
N LEU A 244 -11.08 6.60 -16.71
CA LEU A 244 -12.37 7.28 -16.84
C LEU A 244 -12.80 7.23 -18.31
N ARG A 245 -13.66 6.27 -18.65
CA ARG A 245 -14.06 6.03 -20.03
C ARG A 245 -15.23 6.92 -20.47
N THR A 246 -15.14 7.44 -21.69
CA THR A 246 -16.15 8.30 -22.30
C THR A 246 -16.41 7.91 -23.75
N LYS A 247 -17.60 8.27 -24.27
CA LYS A 247 -17.94 8.02 -25.68
C LYS A 247 -17.21 8.95 -26.65
N GLN A 248 -16.79 10.11 -26.18
CA GLN A 248 -16.13 11.16 -26.95
C GLN A 248 -14.99 11.76 -26.13
N PRO A 249 -13.93 12.30 -26.77
CA PRO A 249 -12.85 12.96 -26.05
C PRO A 249 -13.36 14.26 -25.41
N LEU A 250 -12.80 14.61 -24.24
CA LEU A 250 -12.99 15.93 -23.62
C LEU A 250 -11.68 16.71 -23.72
N LYS A 251 -11.79 18.05 -23.83
CA LYS A 251 -10.63 18.94 -23.78
C LYS A 251 -10.07 19.00 -22.37
N ALA A 252 -8.78 19.33 -22.27
CA ALA A 252 -8.13 19.59 -20.99
C ALA A 252 -8.86 20.69 -20.21
N GLY A 253 -8.93 20.53 -18.89
CA GLY A 253 -9.68 21.39 -17.98
C GLY A 253 -10.25 20.63 -16.79
N ARG A 254 -11.02 21.31 -15.95
CA ARG A 254 -11.62 20.70 -14.75
C ARG A 254 -13.04 20.24 -15.06
N VAL A 255 -13.37 19.01 -14.69
CA VAL A 255 -14.73 18.45 -14.82
C VAL A 255 -15.17 17.85 -13.48
N ALA A 256 -16.42 18.07 -13.10
CA ALA A 256 -17.01 17.42 -11.94
C ALA A 256 -17.70 16.12 -12.38
N LEU A 257 -17.40 15.03 -11.68
CA LEU A 257 -18.07 13.75 -11.84
C LEU A 257 -19.30 13.71 -10.96
N TRP A 258 -20.42 13.24 -11.53
CA TRP A 258 -21.70 13.13 -10.84
C TRP A 258 -22.24 11.71 -10.95
N THR A 259 -22.83 11.19 -9.88
CA THR A 259 -23.58 9.93 -9.89
C THR A 259 -24.85 10.11 -9.09
N ALA A 260 -25.97 9.58 -9.60
CA ALA A 260 -27.29 9.70 -8.97
C ALA A 260 -27.68 11.14 -8.54
N GLY A 261 -27.22 12.16 -9.28
CA GLY A 261 -27.54 13.56 -8.98
C GLY A 261 -26.64 14.23 -7.92
N GLU A 262 -25.61 13.54 -7.43
CA GLU A 262 -24.66 14.08 -6.43
C GLU A 262 -23.23 14.14 -6.98
N PRO A 263 -22.45 15.17 -6.62
CA PRO A 263 -21.06 15.28 -7.05
C PRO A 263 -20.16 14.32 -6.26
N VAL A 264 -19.29 13.59 -6.98
CA VAL A 264 -18.43 12.54 -6.36
C VAL A 264 -16.96 12.91 -6.35
N ALA A 265 -16.47 13.54 -7.42
CA ALA A 265 -15.07 13.93 -7.58
C ALA A 265 -14.91 15.05 -8.60
N ILE A 266 -13.76 15.72 -8.60
CA ILE A 266 -13.30 16.60 -9.67
C ILE A 266 -12.11 15.91 -10.34
N VAL A 267 -12.07 15.96 -11.67
CA VAL A 267 -10.92 15.53 -12.47
C VAL A 267 -10.29 16.75 -13.13
N ASP A 268 -9.00 16.95 -12.89
CA ASP A 268 -8.17 17.89 -13.61
C ASP A 268 -7.67 17.20 -14.88
N VAL A 269 -8.48 17.23 -15.95
CA VAL A 269 -8.23 16.51 -17.21
C VAL A 269 -7.01 17.09 -17.92
N GLU A 270 -6.00 16.26 -18.10
CA GLU A 270 -4.76 16.58 -18.80
C GLU A 270 -4.83 16.21 -20.29
N GLY A 271 -5.62 15.19 -20.63
CA GLY A 271 -5.80 14.75 -22.00
C GLY A 271 -6.80 13.61 -22.15
N ALA A 272 -7.08 13.26 -23.41
CA ALA A 272 -7.92 12.14 -23.78
C ALA A 272 -7.22 11.28 -24.83
N PHE A 273 -7.39 9.97 -24.77
CA PHE A 273 -6.80 9.03 -25.74
C PHE A 273 -7.79 7.92 -26.08
N GLN A 274 -7.62 7.35 -27.28
CA GLN A 274 -8.40 6.22 -27.72
C GLN A 274 -7.83 4.93 -27.11
N THR A 275 -8.73 4.07 -26.66
CA THR A 275 -8.40 2.76 -26.08
C THR A 275 -8.74 1.64 -27.07
N SER A 276 -8.17 0.46 -26.84
CA SER A 276 -8.50 -0.76 -27.57
C SER A 276 -9.13 -1.77 -26.61
N PRO A 277 -10.48 -1.84 -26.53
CA PRO A 277 -11.16 -2.83 -25.71
C PRO A 277 -10.79 -4.28 -26.08
N ASP A 278 -10.41 -4.56 -27.33
CA ASP A 278 -9.92 -5.87 -27.77
C ASP A 278 -8.60 -6.26 -27.11
N GLU A 279 -7.60 -5.37 -27.22
CA GLU A 279 -6.28 -5.60 -26.65
C GLU A 279 -6.35 -5.67 -25.12
N GLU A 280 -7.13 -4.78 -24.49
CA GLU A 280 -7.31 -4.79 -23.04
C GLU A 280 -8.04 -6.03 -22.55
N ALA A 281 -9.05 -6.52 -23.30
CA ALA A 281 -9.76 -7.75 -22.93
C ALA A 281 -8.80 -8.93 -22.80
N LEU A 282 -7.95 -9.12 -23.80
CA LEU A 282 -6.96 -10.19 -23.83
C LEU A 282 -5.85 -9.98 -22.79
N ALA A 283 -5.34 -8.75 -22.63
CA ALA A 283 -4.24 -8.47 -21.71
C ALA A 283 -4.64 -8.56 -20.23
N VAL A 284 -5.87 -8.17 -19.88
CA VAL A 284 -6.35 -8.12 -18.49
C VAL A 284 -7.08 -9.41 -18.10
N TYR A 285 -7.96 -9.93 -18.96
CA TYR A 285 -8.81 -11.08 -18.64
C TYR A 285 -8.35 -12.38 -19.31
N GLY A 286 -7.41 -12.32 -20.25
CA GLY A 286 -6.96 -13.51 -21.00
C GLY A 286 -8.01 -14.06 -21.98
N THR A 287 -9.11 -13.34 -22.21
CA THR A 287 -10.22 -13.75 -23.07
C THR A 287 -10.95 -12.52 -23.61
N ASP A 288 -11.57 -12.64 -24.77
CA ASP A 288 -12.46 -11.66 -25.39
C ASP A 288 -13.95 -12.07 -25.33
N ASP A 289 -14.26 -13.15 -24.61
CA ASP A 289 -15.61 -13.69 -24.47
C ASP A 289 -16.56 -12.73 -23.73
N LEU A 290 -17.65 -12.33 -24.38
CA LEU A 290 -18.69 -11.46 -23.80
C LEU A 290 -19.47 -12.11 -22.67
N ALA A 291 -19.41 -13.44 -22.51
CA ALA A 291 -19.94 -14.09 -21.32
C ALA A 291 -19.15 -13.71 -20.07
N HIS A 292 -17.85 -13.39 -20.19
CA HIS A 292 -17.04 -12.90 -19.07
C HIS A 292 -17.55 -11.51 -18.62
N PRO A 293 -17.92 -11.34 -17.34
CA PRO A 293 -18.55 -10.11 -16.82
C PRO A 293 -17.67 -8.87 -16.97
N GLY A 294 -16.36 -9.01 -16.73
CA GLY A 294 -15.39 -7.93 -16.89
C GLY A 294 -15.18 -7.52 -18.35
N VAL A 295 -15.20 -8.49 -19.28
CA VAL A 295 -15.02 -8.22 -20.72
C VAL A 295 -16.27 -7.55 -21.27
N ARG A 296 -17.45 -8.08 -20.95
CA ARG A 296 -18.73 -7.47 -21.37
C ARG A 296 -18.79 -5.99 -21.01
N ALA A 297 -18.47 -5.68 -19.76
CA ALA A 297 -18.56 -4.30 -19.31
C ALA A 297 -17.46 -3.40 -19.89
N LEU A 298 -16.27 -3.93 -20.13
CA LEU A 298 -15.25 -3.23 -20.92
C LEU A 298 -15.77 -2.90 -22.33
N ARG A 299 -16.51 -3.82 -22.95
CA ARG A 299 -17.07 -3.63 -24.31
C ARG A 299 -18.24 -2.66 -24.36
N GLU A 300 -19.03 -2.60 -23.30
CA GLU A 300 -20.15 -1.66 -23.15
C GLU A 300 -19.69 -0.23 -22.81
N SER A 301 -18.42 -0.07 -22.42
CA SER A 301 -17.84 1.21 -22.02
C SER A 301 -17.44 2.10 -23.20
N GLY A 302 -17.05 3.34 -22.90
CA GLY A 302 -16.58 4.29 -23.91
C GLY A 302 -15.22 3.93 -24.52
N GLY A 303 -15.05 4.21 -25.83
CA GLY A 303 -13.79 3.97 -26.56
C GLY A 303 -12.69 5.00 -26.28
N TRP A 304 -13.02 6.13 -25.65
CA TRP A 304 -12.07 7.15 -25.18
C TRP A 304 -11.83 7.01 -23.68
N ALA A 305 -10.64 7.36 -23.22
CA ALA A 305 -10.32 7.51 -21.80
C ALA A 305 -9.79 8.92 -21.52
N LEU A 306 -10.20 9.49 -20.39
CA LEU A 306 -9.70 10.75 -19.86
C LEU A 306 -8.61 10.48 -18.83
N ALA A 307 -7.48 11.18 -18.97
CA ALA A 307 -6.37 11.17 -18.03
C ALA A 307 -6.40 12.44 -17.18
N GLY A 308 -6.11 12.31 -15.89
CA GLY A 308 -6.05 13.48 -15.01
C GLY A 308 -6.12 13.16 -13.53
N ALA A 309 -5.57 14.06 -12.72
CA ALA A 309 -5.60 13.98 -11.27
C ALA A 309 -7.05 14.03 -10.74
N VAL A 310 -7.31 13.30 -9.65
CA VAL A 310 -8.63 13.20 -9.04
C VAL A 310 -8.64 13.83 -7.66
N THR A 311 -9.67 14.63 -7.39
CA THR A 311 -9.99 15.17 -6.08
C THR A 311 -11.36 14.66 -5.65
N ALA A 312 -11.43 13.83 -4.61
CA ALA A 312 -12.70 13.32 -4.10
C ALA A 312 -13.49 14.42 -3.39
N LEU A 313 -14.81 14.45 -3.59
CA LEU A 313 -15.70 15.41 -2.94
C LEU A 313 -16.46 14.80 -1.76
N ARG A 314 -16.50 13.47 -1.69
CA ARG A 314 -17.15 12.74 -0.59
C ARG A 314 -16.39 11.47 -0.26
N ARG A 315 -16.74 10.82 0.85
CA ARG A 315 -16.22 9.50 1.22
C ARG A 315 -16.82 8.40 0.32
N PRO A 316 -16.12 7.26 0.13
CA PRO A 316 -16.77 6.04 -0.29
C PRO A 316 -17.88 5.71 0.70
N ASP A 317 -19.03 5.29 0.18
CA ASP A 317 -20.18 4.86 0.95
C ASP A 317 -20.56 3.47 0.45
N THR A 318 -20.38 2.47 1.32
CA THR A 318 -20.79 1.08 1.01
C THR A 318 -22.10 0.71 1.68
N GLY A 319 -22.75 1.64 2.38
CA GLY A 319 -23.90 1.40 3.24
C GLY A 319 -23.54 0.95 4.67
N PHE A 320 -22.26 0.87 5.01
CA PHE A 320 -21.75 0.45 6.32
C PHE A 320 -20.74 1.48 6.85
N PRO A 321 -21.20 2.68 7.26
CA PRO A 321 -20.33 3.81 7.56
C PRO A 321 -19.33 3.54 8.69
N GLU A 322 -19.69 2.69 9.66
CA GLU A 322 -18.80 2.23 10.72
C GLU A 322 -17.62 1.37 10.23
N HIS A 323 -17.74 0.80 9.04
CA HIS A 323 -16.75 -0.06 8.40
C HIS A 323 -16.08 0.60 7.17
N ASP A 324 -16.56 1.75 6.70
CA ASP A 324 -16.02 2.52 5.57
C ASP A 324 -14.73 3.30 5.94
N LEU A 325 -13.73 2.56 6.42
CA LEU A 325 -12.44 3.11 6.82
C LEU A 325 -11.56 3.40 5.60
N THR A 326 -10.91 4.57 5.58
CA THR A 326 -9.96 4.94 4.52
C THR A 326 -8.61 4.22 4.71
N PRO A 327 -7.75 4.17 3.68
CA PRO A 327 -6.39 3.65 3.83
C PRO A 327 -5.60 4.25 5.01
N LEU A 328 -5.72 5.57 5.23
CA LEU A 328 -5.02 6.25 6.32
C LEU A 328 -5.64 5.94 7.68
N GLU A 329 -6.96 5.77 7.76
CA GLU A 329 -7.65 5.37 8.99
C GLU A 329 -7.31 3.93 9.39
N VAL A 330 -7.25 2.99 8.43
CA VAL A 330 -6.81 1.62 8.72
C VAL A 330 -5.35 1.59 9.18
N ARG A 331 -4.46 2.39 8.55
CA ARG A 331 -3.07 2.53 9.01
C ARG A 331 -2.98 3.10 10.43
N ARG A 332 -3.82 4.08 10.77
CA ARG A 332 -3.91 4.62 12.13
C ARG A 332 -4.39 3.55 13.11
N ALA A 333 -5.46 2.84 12.78
CA ALA A 333 -6.00 1.74 13.59
C ALA A 333 -4.97 0.63 13.83
N LYS A 334 -4.13 0.31 12.82
CA LYS A 334 -2.98 -0.60 12.93
C LYS A 334 -1.94 -0.07 13.93
N ALA A 335 -1.56 1.21 13.81
CA ALA A 335 -0.56 1.84 14.65
C ALA A 335 -1.00 1.96 16.12
N GLU A 336 -2.26 2.35 16.37
CA GLU A 336 -2.85 2.46 17.72
C GLU A 336 -2.88 1.11 18.45
N ARG A 337 -3.00 0.00 17.71
CA ARG A 337 -2.93 -1.36 18.25
C ARG A 337 -1.50 -1.88 18.41
N GLY A 338 -0.49 -1.09 18.02
CA GLY A 338 0.92 -1.51 18.06
C GLY A 338 1.26 -2.63 17.07
N TRP A 339 0.41 -2.88 16.07
CA TRP A 339 0.66 -3.91 15.07
C TRP A 339 1.78 -3.47 14.13
N ARG A 340 2.86 -4.25 14.06
CA ARG A 340 3.93 -4.03 13.07
C ARG A 340 3.56 -4.69 11.75
N THR A 341 2.99 -5.88 11.83
CA THR A 341 2.54 -6.70 10.71
C THR A 341 1.02 -6.85 10.71
N MET A 342 0.43 -6.85 9.53
CA MET A 342 -1.00 -7.06 9.32
C MET A 342 -1.22 -7.82 8.03
N VAL A 343 -2.07 -8.84 8.06
CA VAL A 343 -2.47 -9.61 6.87
C VAL A 343 -3.82 -9.13 6.35
N GLY A 344 -3.94 -8.91 5.05
CA GLY A 344 -5.21 -8.61 4.40
C GLY A 344 -5.89 -9.87 3.88
N PHE A 345 -7.20 -9.98 4.11
CA PHE A 345 -8.05 -11.01 3.51
C PHE A 345 -9.16 -10.36 2.68
N GLN A 346 -9.09 -10.51 1.35
CA GLN A 346 -10.15 -10.11 0.42
C GLN A 346 -11.23 -11.20 0.39
N THR A 347 -12.50 -10.81 0.41
CA THR A 347 -13.61 -11.72 0.13
C THR A 347 -14.80 -10.99 -0.47
N ARG A 348 -15.63 -11.70 -1.22
CA ARG A 348 -16.99 -11.27 -1.61
C ARG A 348 -18.08 -12.22 -1.11
N ASN A 349 -17.67 -13.30 -0.43
CA ASN A 349 -18.52 -14.38 0.06
C ASN A 349 -18.41 -14.47 1.59
N PRO A 350 -19.43 -14.99 2.29
CA PRO A 350 -19.30 -15.35 3.70
C PRO A 350 -18.05 -16.19 3.97
N VAL A 351 -17.40 -15.94 5.11
CA VAL A 351 -16.22 -16.70 5.54
C VAL A 351 -16.69 -18.04 6.13
N HIS A 352 -16.40 -19.12 5.41
CA HIS A 352 -16.60 -20.49 5.87
C HIS A 352 -15.31 -21.05 6.50
N ARG A 353 -15.33 -22.28 7.02
CA ARG A 353 -14.24 -22.90 7.80
C ARG A 353 -12.90 -22.97 7.07
N ALA A 354 -12.90 -23.20 5.75
CA ALA A 354 -11.69 -23.07 4.93
C ALA A 354 -11.13 -21.64 4.95
N HIS A 355 -11.92 -20.59 4.67
CA HIS A 355 -11.44 -19.21 4.78
C HIS A 355 -10.96 -18.86 6.20
N GLU A 356 -11.68 -19.29 7.24
CA GLU A 356 -11.28 -19.14 8.64
C GLU A 356 -9.91 -19.78 8.92
N TYR A 357 -9.66 -20.99 8.39
CA TYR A 357 -8.38 -21.70 8.53
C TYR A 357 -7.22 -20.90 7.92
N LEU A 358 -7.38 -20.38 6.70
CA LEU A 358 -6.36 -19.55 6.04
C LEU A 358 -6.01 -18.31 6.89
N GLN A 359 -7.05 -17.62 7.37
CA GLN A 359 -6.90 -16.43 8.21
C GLN A 359 -6.18 -16.75 9.53
N LYS A 360 -6.55 -17.85 10.19
CA LYS A 360 -5.94 -18.26 11.47
C LYS A 360 -4.50 -18.69 11.31
N VAL A 361 -4.17 -19.47 10.28
CA VAL A 361 -2.78 -19.87 10.00
C VAL A 361 -1.91 -18.64 9.73
N ALA A 362 -2.41 -17.64 8.99
CA ALA A 362 -1.67 -16.39 8.79
C ALA A 362 -1.49 -15.61 10.10
N LEU A 363 -2.51 -15.57 10.96
CA LEU A 363 -2.49 -14.82 12.23
C LEU A 363 -1.49 -15.39 13.26
N GLU A 364 -1.05 -16.63 13.11
CA GLU A 364 0.04 -17.20 13.92
C GLU A 364 1.39 -16.48 13.70
N SER A 365 1.61 -15.88 12.53
CA SER A 365 2.89 -15.23 12.17
C SER A 365 2.83 -13.71 12.06
N VAL A 366 1.65 -13.08 12.19
CA VAL A 366 1.48 -11.62 12.02
C VAL A 366 0.60 -11.02 13.11
N ASP A 367 0.77 -9.75 13.46
CA ASP A 367 0.13 -9.16 14.65
C ASP A 367 -1.39 -9.03 14.52
N GLY A 368 -1.91 -8.75 13.33
CA GLY A 368 -3.35 -8.58 13.10
C GLY A 368 -3.85 -8.96 11.71
N LEU A 369 -5.18 -9.10 11.61
CA LEU A 369 -5.92 -9.41 10.40
C LEU A 369 -6.83 -8.23 10.02
N LEU A 370 -6.72 -7.77 8.77
CA LEU A 370 -7.72 -6.93 8.11
C LEU A 370 -8.64 -7.84 7.28
N LEU A 371 -9.83 -8.14 7.80
CA LEU A 371 -10.91 -8.76 7.03
C LEU A 371 -11.56 -7.65 6.19
N HIS A 372 -11.40 -7.74 4.87
CA HIS A 372 -11.65 -6.61 3.97
C HIS A 372 -12.64 -6.99 2.86
N PRO A 373 -13.92 -7.24 3.18
CA PRO A 373 -14.92 -7.67 2.20
C PRO A 373 -15.22 -6.61 1.15
N LEU A 374 -15.48 -7.06 -0.07
CA LEU A 374 -16.03 -6.23 -1.16
C LEU A 374 -17.54 -6.11 -0.98
N VAL A 375 -18.03 -4.88 -0.94
CA VAL A 375 -19.43 -4.56 -0.59
C VAL A 375 -20.20 -3.91 -1.75
N GLY A 376 -19.53 -3.55 -2.85
CA GLY A 376 -20.17 -3.07 -4.07
C GLY A 376 -21.07 -4.10 -4.77
N GLU A 377 -21.72 -3.69 -5.86
CA GLU A 377 -22.60 -4.57 -6.67
C GLU A 377 -21.90 -5.89 -7.02
N THR A 378 -22.49 -6.98 -6.56
CA THR A 378 -22.03 -8.34 -6.80
C THR A 378 -22.82 -9.01 -7.93
N GLN A 379 -22.40 -10.20 -8.36
CA GLN A 379 -23.13 -10.91 -9.42
C GLN A 379 -24.52 -11.37 -8.95
N PRO A 380 -25.49 -11.52 -9.87
CA PRO A 380 -26.76 -12.17 -9.58
C PRO A 380 -26.54 -13.55 -8.95
N GLY A 381 -27.09 -13.77 -7.76
CA GLY A 381 -26.93 -15.01 -6.97
C GLY A 381 -25.85 -14.96 -5.88
N ASP A 382 -25.13 -13.85 -5.73
CA ASP A 382 -24.31 -13.60 -4.55
C ASP A 382 -25.19 -13.20 -3.36
N ILE A 383 -24.82 -13.64 -2.16
CA ILE A 383 -25.53 -13.36 -0.91
C ILE A 383 -25.52 -11.84 -0.64
N PRO A 384 -26.63 -11.19 -0.26
CA PRO A 384 -26.69 -9.74 -0.05
C PRO A 384 -25.63 -9.21 0.93
N ALA A 385 -25.17 -7.98 0.70
CA ALA A 385 -24.08 -7.35 1.46
C ALA A 385 -24.34 -7.29 2.98
N ASP A 386 -25.55 -6.93 3.40
CA ASP A 386 -25.96 -6.85 4.81
C ASP A 386 -25.90 -8.21 5.50
N VAL A 387 -26.20 -9.29 4.78
CA VAL A 387 -26.11 -10.66 5.30
C VAL A 387 -24.65 -11.07 5.43
N ARG A 388 -23.82 -10.76 4.44
CA ARG A 388 -22.38 -11.04 4.49
C ARG A 388 -21.72 -10.30 5.66
N MET A 389 -22.04 -9.03 5.87
CA MET A 389 -21.50 -8.22 6.98
C MET A 389 -21.85 -8.84 8.33
N ARG A 390 -23.12 -9.18 8.56
CA ARG A 390 -23.55 -9.89 9.78
C ARG A 390 -22.85 -11.24 9.98
N CYS A 391 -22.56 -11.96 8.90
CA CYS A 391 -21.78 -13.21 8.97
C CYS A 391 -20.34 -12.94 9.45
N TYR A 392 -19.69 -11.89 8.95
CA TYR A 392 -18.34 -11.53 9.37
C TYR A 392 -18.30 -11.09 10.83
N GLU A 393 -19.25 -10.27 11.26
CA GLU A 393 -19.35 -9.81 12.65
C GLU A 393 -19.54 -10.99 13.62
N ALA A 394 -20.49 -11.89 13.33
CA ALA A 394 -20.72 -13.09 14.13
C ALA A 394 -19.46 -13.96 14.22
N LEU A 395 -18.77 -14.16 13.09
CA LEU A 395 -17.54 -14.93 13.07
C LEU A 395 -16.42 -14.28 13.90
N LEU A 396 -16.19 -12.98 13.73
CA LEU A 396 -15.11 -12.27 14.41
C LEU A 396 -15.36 -12.16 15.92
N ALA A 397 -16.63 -11.96 16.34
CA ALA A 397 -17.01 -11.84 17.74
C ALA A 397 -16.71 -13.12 18.54
N ASP A 398 -17.06 -14.29 17.99
CA ASP A 398 -17.03 -15.54 18.74
C ASP A 398 -15.77 -16.39 18.50
N TYR A 399 -15.08 -16.18 17.35
CA TYR A 399 -14.02 -17.09 16.91
C TYR A 399 -12.66 -16.45 16.68
N PHE A 400 -12.50 -15.14 16.90
CA PHE A 400 -11.23 -14.43 16.77
C PHE A 400 -10.91 -13.56 18.00
N PRO A 401 -9.62 -13.34 18.33
CA PRO A 401 -9.26 -12.38 19.37
C PRO A 401 -9.58 -10.96 18.90
N ALA A 402 -10.49 -10.27 19.60
CA ALA A 402 -10.95 -8.92 19.23
C ALA A 402 -9.80 -7.90 19.04
N GLY A 403 -8.73 -8.01 19.84
CA GLY A 403 -7.55 -7.15 19.74
C GLY A 403 -6.61 -7.46 18.55
N ARG A 404 -6.91 -8.47 17.73
CA ARG A 404 -6.10 -8.93 16.58
C ARG A 404 -6.85 -8.90 15.25
N THR A 405 -8.05 -8.34 15.21
CA THR A 405 -8.86 -8.27 13.99
C THR A 405 -9.42 -6.87 13.76
N LEU A 406 -9.53 -6.49 12.48
CA LEU A 406 -10.17 -5.28 12.01
C LEU A 406 -11.06 -5.63 10.82
N LEU A 407 -12.34 -5.24 10.88
CA LEU A 407 -13.30 -5.35 9.79
C LEU A 407 -13.49 -3.98 9.15
N ALA A 408 -13.19 -3.89 7.86
CA ALA A 408 -13.43 -2.69 7.05
C ALA A 408 -13.97 -3.10 5.68
N THR A 409 -14.82 -2.29 5.07
CA THR A 409 -15.34 -2.53 3.73
C THR A 409 -14.35 -2.08 2.67
N ASN A 410 -14.29 -2.82 1.56
CA ASN A 410 -13.54 -2.44 0.37
C ASN A 410 -14.53 -1.85 -0.65
N PRO A 411 -14.42 -0.55 -0.98
CA PRO A 411 -15.33 0.09 -1.94
C PRO A 411 -15.04 -0.32 -3.40
N ALA A 412 -13.97 -1.07 -3.66
CA ALA A 412 -13.61 -1.50 -5.01
C ALA A 412 -14.73 -2.32 -5.68
N TRP A 413 -14.85 -2.14 -6.99
CA TRP A 413 -15.64 -3.02 -7.85
C TRP A 413 -14.86 -4.31 -8.23
N MET A 414 -15.57 -5.42 -8.41
CA MET A 414 -15.00 -6.73 -8.80
C MET A 414 -14.89 -6.84 -10.33
N ARG A 415 -13.67 -6.93 -10.87
CA ARG A 415 -13.40 -7.07 -12.32
C ARG A 415 -13.52 -8.52 -12.80
N TYR A 416 -13.35 -9.48 -11.89
CA TYR A 416 -13.22 -10.90 -12.18
C TYR A 416 -12.02 -11.23 -13.07
N ALA A 417 -10.91 -10.47 -12.95
CA ALA A 417 -9.72 -10.63 -13.77
C ALA A 417 -8.69 -11.62 -13.18
N GLY A 418 -9.15 -12.54 -12.33
CA GLY A 418 -8.38 -13.66 -11.80
C GLY A 418 -6.97 -13.26 -11.33
N PRO A 419 -5.89 -13.79 -11.96
CA PRO A 419 -4.52 -13.49 -11.56
C PRO A 419 -4.17 -11.99 -11.55
N LYS A 420 -4.56 -11.23 -12.57
CA LYS A 420 -4.28 -9.79 -12.65
C LYS A 420 -4.99 -9.04 -11.52
N GLU A 421 -6.19 -9.46 -11.17
CA GLU A 421 -6.94 -8.86 -10.06
C GLU A 421 -6.44 -9.30 -8.67
N ALA A 422 -5.84 -10.48 -8.54
CA ALA A 422 -5.17 -10.88 -7.30
C ALA A 422 -4.03 -9.91 -6.95
N VAL A 423 -3.21 -9.52 -7.94
CA VAL A 423 -2.16 -8.51 -7.76
C VAL A 423 -2.78 -7.16 -7.43
N PHE A 424 -3.82 -6.72 -8.14
CA PHE A 424 -4.54 -5.48 -7.85
C PHE A 424 -5.07 -5.44 -6.41
N HIS A 425 -5.70 -6.53 -5.94
CA HIS A 425 -6.17 -6.64 -4.56
C HIS A 425 -5.03 -6.55 -3.54
N ALA A 426 -3.89 -7.18 -3.80
CA ALA A 426 -2.72 -7.09 -2.93
C ALA A 426 -2.19 -5.65 -2.85
N LEU A 427 -2.10 -4.94 -3.98
CA LEU A 427 -1.67 -3.53 -4.05
C LEU A 427 -2.62 -2.61 -3.28
N VAL A 428 -3.93 -2.81 -3.40
CA VAL A 428 -4.92 -2.10 -2.58
C VAL A 428 -4.64 -2.39 -1.09
N ARG A 429 -4.45 -3.65 -0.68
CA ARG A 429 -4.23 -3.98 0.74
C ARG A 429 -2.94 -3.41 1.29
N ARG A 430 -1.88 -3.37 0.47
CA ARG A 430 -0.65 -2.64 0.80
C ARG A 430 -0.95 -1.19 1.12
N ASN A 431 -1.78 -0.53 0.31
CA ASN A 431 -2.15 0.87 0.52
C ASN A 431 -2.94 1.07 1.82
N TYR A 432 -3.74 0.08 2.26
CA TYR A 432 -4.38 0.06 3.59
C TYR A 432 -3.43 -0.34 4.74
N GLY A 433 -2.15 -0.58 4.47
CA GLY A 433 -1.13 -0.85 5.50
C GLY A 433 -0.90 -2.34 5.81
N CYS A 434 -1.49 -3.25 5.03
CA CYS A 434 -1.18 -4.67 5.13
C CYS A 434 0.26 -4.93 4.68
N THR A 435 0.97 -5.71 5.48
CA THR A 435 2.32 -6.23 5.19
C THR A 435 2.26 -7.58 4.46
N HIS A 436 1.16 -8.31 4.65
CA HIS A 436 0.94 -9.63 4.07
C HIS A 436 -0.42 -9.67 3.38
N PHE A 437 -0.58 -10.52 2.37
CA PHE A 437 -1.86 -10.75 1.70
C PHE A 437 -2.09 -12.23 1.45
N ILE A 438 -3.26 -12.71 1.86
CA ILE A 438 -3.68 -14.10 1.64
C ILE A 438 -4.20 -14.24 0.21
N VAL A 439 -3.65 -15.22 -0.51
CA VAL A 439 -4.16 -15.65 -1.81
C VAL A 439 -4.46 -17.13 -1.71
N GLY A 440 -5.71 -17.48 -1.97
CA GLY A 440 -6.17 -18.86 -2.00
C GLY A 440 -6.34 -19.39 -3.41
N ARG A 441 -6.99 -20.56 -3.50
CA ARG A 441 -7.41 -21.18 -4.75
C ARG A 441 -8.33 -20.26 -5.55
N ASP A 442 -8.12 -20.18 -6.87
CA ASP A 442 -9.01 -19.50 -7.83
C ASP A 442 -9.36 -18.05 -7.44
N HIS A 443 -8.38 -17.34 -6.88
CA HIS A 443 -8.56 -15.99 -6.36
C HIS A 443 -9.01 -15.04 -7.48
N ALA A 444 -10.09 -14.30 -7.22
CA ALA A 444 -10.72 -13.39 -8.17
C ALA A 444 -11.20 -14.04 -9.48
N GLY A 445 -11.30 -15.37 -9.53
CA GLY A 445 -11.80 -16.10 -10.69
C GLY A 445 -13.31 -15.99 -10.88
N VAL A 446 -13.74 -16.37 -12.08
CA VAL A 446 -15.14 -16.56 -12.46
C VAL A 446 -15.24 -17.75 -13.40
N GLY A 447 -16.27 -18.59 -13.19
CA GLY A 447 -16.51 -19.76 -14.02
C GLY A 447 -15.31 -20.72 -14.04
N GLY A 448 -14.66 -20.80 -15.20
CA GLY A 448 -13.45 -21.61 -15.41
C GLY A 448 -12.44 -20.95 -16.36
N TYR A 449 -12.46 -19.61 -16.44
CA TYR A 449 -11.59 -18.86 -17.36
C TYR A 449 -10.10 -18.90 -16.97
N TYR A 450 -9.78 -19.19 -15.70
CA TYR A 450 -8.42 -19.17 -15.18
C TYR A 450 -8.04 -20.54 -14.63
N ASP A 451 -6.77 -20.91 -14.77
CA ASP A 451 -6.23 -22.05 -14.04
C ASP A 451 -6.34 -21.80 -12.52
N THR A 452 -6.62 -22.88 -11.80
CA THR A 452 -6.90 -22.89 -10.36
C THR A 452 -5.84 -22.17 -9.51
N TYR A 453 -4.56 -22.20 -9.91
CA TYR A 453 -3.46 -21.57 -9.20
C TYR A 453 -2.71 -20.52 -10.05
N ALA A 454 -3.32 -20.04 -11.14
CA ALA A 454 -2.74 -18.95 -11.92
C ALA A 454 -2.55 -17.69 -11.05
N ALA A 455 -3.48 -17.42 -10.12
CA ALA A 455 -3.36 -16.32 -9.17
C ALA A 455 -2.21 -16.49 -8.16
N HIS A 456 -1.66 -17.69 -7.97
CA HIS A 456 -0.42 -17.88 -7.22
C HIS A 456 0.80 -17.56 -8.07
N ARG A 457 0.82 -18.05 -9.31
CA ARG A 457 1.99 -17.96 -10.20
C ARG A 457 2.25 -16.55 -10.72
N VAL A 458 1.20 -15.74 -10.91
CA VAL A 458 1.36 -14.33 -11.35
C VAL A 458 2.24 -13.52 -10.40
N PHE A 459 2.28 -13.84 -9.11
CA PHE A 459 3.16 -13.16 -8.16
C PHE A 459 4.64 -13.50 -8.35
N ASP A 460 4.96 -14.61 -9.02
CA ASP A 460 6.34 -15.03 -9.30
C ASP A 460 6.96 -14.21 -10.46
N GLU A 461 6.15 -13.41 -11.16
CA GLU A 461 6.59 -12.45 -12.19
C GLU A 461 7.16 -11.15 -11.60
N TYR A 462 7.09 -10.99 -10.27
CA TYR A 462 7.57 -9.82 -9.55
C TYR A 462 8.78 -10.18 -8.70
N ALA A 463 9.78 -9.29 -8.69
CA ALA A 463 10.97 -9.48 -7.88
C ALA A 463 10.63 -9.40 -6.37
N PRO A 464 11.41 -10.06 -5.49
CA PRO A 464 11.25 -9.93 -4.05
C PRO A 464 11.19 -8.46 -3.61
N GLY A 465 10.14 -8.11 -2.84
CA GLY A 465 9.90 -6.75 -2.36
C GLY A 465 9.35 -5.76 -3.39
N GLU A 466 9.23 -6.12 -4.68
CA GLU A 466 8.76 -5.20 -5.73
C GLU A 466 7.32 -4.72 -5.49
N LEU A 467 6.46 -5.60 -5.00
CA LEU A 467 5.06 -5.28 -4.69
C LEU A 467 4.92 -4.44 -3.40
N GLY A 468 5.91 -4.49 -2.50
CA GLY A 468 5.85 -3.88 -1.17
C GLY A 468 4.88 -4.58 -0.21
N ILE A 469 4.47 -5.81 -0.50
CA ILE A 469 3.61 -6.66 0.33
C ILE A 469 3.98 -8.13 0.12
N GLU A 470 4.04 -8.90 1.19
CA GLU A 470 4.33 -10.34 1.15
C GLU A 470 3.08 -11.16 0.82
N ILE A 471 3.21 -12.18 -0.02
CA ILE A 471 2.08 -12.98 -0.49
C ILE A 471 2.09 -14.35 0.18
N LEU A 472 1.03 -14.64 0.94
CA LEU A 472 0.81 -15.93 1.57
C LEU A 472 -0.08 -16.79 0.66
N LYS A 473 0.55 -17.72 -0.07
CA LYS A 473 -0.10 -18.62 -1.03
C LYS A 473 -0.64 -19.86 -0.30
N PHE A 474 -1.95 -19.98 -0.19
CA PHE A 474 -2.61 -21.10 0.47
C PHE A 474 -3.24 -22.06 -0.55
N GLU A 475 -2.92 -23.34 -0.42
CA GLU A 475 -3.58 -24.38 -1.21
C GLU A 475 -5.00 -24.66 -0.73
N HIS A 476 -5.74 -25.45 -1.52
CA HIS A 476 -7.11 -25.82 -1.20
C HIS A 476 -7.21 -26.42 0.22
N ALA A 477 -8.02 -25.77 1.06
CA ALA A 477 -8.30 -26.18 2.42
C ALA A 477 -9.66 -26.89 2.51
N PHE A 478 -9.74 -27.92 3.35
CA PHE A 478 -10.90 -28.79 3.51
C PHE A 478 -10.94 -29.33 4.95
N TYR A 479 -12.11 -29.78 5.38
CA TYR A 479 -12.22 -30.54 6.63
C TYR A 479 -11.84 -32.00 6.34
N CYS A 480 -10.94 -32.59 7.11
CA CYS A 480 -10.58 -34.00 6.98
C CYS A 480 -11.12 -34.76 8.18
N ARG A 481 -11.94 -35.80 7.92
CA ARG A 481 -12.52 -36.65 8.97
C ARG A 481 -11.47 -37.40 9.78
N ALA A 482 -10.43 -37.90 9.12
CA ALA A 482 -9.34 -38.62 9.77
C ALA A 482 -8.43 -37.70 10.60
N CYS A 483 -8.18 -36.46 10.15
CA CYS A 483 -7.47 -35.46 10.94
C CYS A 483 -8.33 -34.81 12.03
N ALA A 484 -9.66 -35.00 11.96
CA ALA A 484 -10.66 -34.34 12.82
C ALA A 484 -10.52 -32.80 12.84
N GLY A 485 -10.28 -32.20 11.67
CA GLY A 485 -10.05 -30.76 11.59
C GLY A 485 -9.84 -30.21 10.18
N MET A 486 -9.68 -28.88 10.10
CA MET A 486 -9.30 -28.21 8.87
C MET A 486 -7.83 -28.52 8.53
N ALA A 487 -7.60 -28.86 7.27
CA ALA A 487 -6.27 -29.10 6.74
C ALA A 487 -6.18 -28.61 5.29
N SER A 488 -5.02 -28.79 4.68
CA SER A 488 -4.77 -28.60 3.25
C SER A 488 -4.01 -29.80 2.69
N VAL A 489 -3.87 -29.88 1.38
CA VAL A 489 -3.04 -30.92 0.73
C VAL A 489 -1.56 -30.89 1.15
N ARG A 490 -1.10 -29.83 1.81
CA ARG A 490 0.26 -29.73 2.38
C ARG A 490 0.38 -30.34 3.78
N THR A 491 -0.74 -30.54 4.47
CA THR A 491 -0.76 -30.89 5.90
C THR A 491 -1.58 -32.16 6.18
N CYS A 492 -2.38 -32.61 5.21
CA CYS A 492 -3.15 -33.84 5.27
C CYS A 492 -2.63 -34.85 4.22
N PRO A 493 -2.22 -36.06 4.63
CA PRO A 493 -1.83 -37.13 3.70
C PRO A 493 -3.01 -38.02 3.28
N HIS A 494 -4.19 -37.82 3.83
CA HIS A 494 -5.34 -38.71 3.61
C HIS A 494 -5.96 -38.55 2.21
N PRO A 495 -6.60 -39.61 1.70
CA PRO A 495 -7.27 -39.57 0.40
C PRO A 495 -8.52 -38.68 0.38
N ALA A 496 -8.93 -38.27 -0.82
CA ALA A 496 -10.01 -37.29 -1.03
C ALA A 496 -11.39 -37.73 -0.49
N ASP A 497 -11.64 -39.02 -0.35
CA ASP A 497 -12.86 -39.56 0.28
C ASP A 497 -12.93 -39.25 1.78
N GLN A 498 -11.82 -38.90 2.42
CA GLN A 498 -11.79 -38.41 3.80
C GLN A 498 -12.01 -36.89 3.91
N HIS A 499 -12.07 -36.19 2.78
CA HIS A 499 -12.15 -34.72 2.74
C HIS A 499 -13.59 -34.26 2.50
N GLU A 500 -14.03 -33.31 3.29
CA GLU A 500 -15.32 -32.66 3.16
C GLU A 500 -15.12 -31.25 2.60
N ALA A 501 -15.80 -30.98 1.48
CA ALA A 501 -15.88 -29.67 0.86
C ALA A 501 -17.27 -29.50 0.23
N LEU A 502 -17.88 -28.34 0.42
CA LEU A 502 -19.16 -27.99 -0.23
C LEU A 502 -18.92 -26.94 -1.31
N SER A 503 -19.52 -27.17 -2.49
CA SER A 503 -19.57 -26.16 -3.52
C SER A 503 -20.57 -25.06 -3.16
N GLY A 504 -20.38 -23.84 -3.66
CA GLY A 504 -21.33 -22.75 -3.43
C GLY A 504 -22.75 -23.09 -3.92
N THR A 505 -22.87 -23.90 -4.97
CA THR A 505 -24.17 -24.40 -5.46
C THR A 505 -24.84 -25.34 -4.47
N ALA A 506 -24.08 -26.27 -3.87
CA ALA A 506 -24.61 -27.18 -2.85
C ALA A 506 -25.08 -26.39 -1.60
N VAL A 507 -24.28 -25.41 -1.16
CA VAL A 507 -24.64 -24.52 -0.03
C VAL A 507 -25.96 -23.80 -0.29
N ARG A 508 -26.14 -23.19 -1.48
CA ARG A 508 -27.39 -22.51 -1.84
C ARG A 508 -28.58 -23.47 -1.88
N GLN A 509 -28.40 -24.67 -2.42
CA GLN A 509 -29.46 -25.69 -2.46
C GLN A 509 -29.88 -26.13 -1.06
N MET A 510 -28.93 -26.34 -0.15
CA MET A 510 -29.20 -26.67 1.25
C MET A 510 -29.96 -25.54 1.95
N LEU A 511 -29.49 -24.29 1.81
CA LEU A 511 -30.16 -23.12 2.39
C LEU A 511 -31.59 -22.94 1.86
N ALA A 512 -31.80 -23.07 0.55
CA ALA A 512 -33.11 -22.97 -0.07
C ALA A 512 -34.08 -24.08 0.37
N ALA A 513 -33.55 -25.27 0.67
CA ALA A 513 -34.30 -26.42 1.17
C ALA A 513 -34.51 -26.39 2.70
N GLY A 514 -34.02 -25.35 3.40
CA GLY A 514 -34.08 -25.29 4.86
C GLY A 514 -33.24 -26.36 5.57
N VAL A 515 -32.21 -26.89 4.89
CA VAL A 515 -31.28 -27.89 5.44
C VAL A 515 -30.10 -27.18 6.07
N ASP A 516 -29.80 -27.54 7.32
CA ASP A 516 -28.67 -26.98 8.06
C ASP A 516 -27.32 -27.25 7.38
N LEU A 517 -26.46 -26.24 7.36
CA LEU A 517 -25.09 -26.37 6.89
C LEU A 517 -24.24 -27.08 7.95
N PRO A 518 -23.38 -28.05 7.57
CA PRO A 518 -22.56 -28.80 8.53
C PRO A 518 -21.54 -27.89 9.22
N ALA A 519 -21.25 -28.19 10.49
CA ALA A 519 -20.33 -27.42 11.33
C ALA A 519 -18.87 -27.50 10.82
N GLU A 520 -18.56 -28.58 10.11
CA GLU A 520 -17.32 -28.82 9.38
C GLU A 520 -17.11 -27.82 8.24
N PHE A 521 -18.20 -27.32 7.66
CA PHE A 521 -18.16 -26.33 6.57
C PHE A 521 -18.26 -24.89 7.06
N THR A 522 -19.21 -24.57 7.96
CA THR A 522 -19.40 -23.20 8.46
C THR A 522 -19.73 -23.19 9.95
N ARG A 523 -19.46 -22.08 10.64
CA ARG A 523 -19.81 -21.96 12.06
C ARG A 523 -21.33 -21.91 12.26
N PRO A 524 -21.89 -22.54 13.31
CA PRO A 524 -23.34 -22.56 13.53
C PRO A 524 -23.99 -21.18 13.56
N GLU A 525 -23.35 -20.19 14.16
CA GLU A 525 -23.85 -18.81 14.27
C GLU A 525 -23.89 -18.14 12.89
N VAL A 526 -22.87 -18.38 12.06
CA VAL A 526 -22.84 -17.94 10.66
C VAL A 526 -23.92 -18.65 9.85
N ALA A 527 -24.12 -19.96 10.03
CA ALA A 527 -25.18 -20.72 9.37
C ALA A 527 -26.58 -20.15 9.70
N GLN A 528 -26.82 -19.78 10.96
CA GLN A 528 -28.08 -19.18 11.39
C GLN A 528 -28.34 -17.82 10.72
N VAL A 529 -27.31 -16.99 10.57
CA VAL A 529 -27.44 -15.72 9.83
C VAL A 529 -27.84 -15.99 8.38
N LEU A 530 -27.20 -16.97 7.73
CA LEU A 530 -27.49 -17.35 6.34
C LEU A 530 -28.90 -17.92 6.15
N ALA A 531 -29.34 -18.80 7.06
CA ALA A 531 -30.64 -19.45 6.99
C ALA A 531 -31.81 -18.46 7.13
N ARG A 532 -31.69 -17.47 8.04
CA ARG A 532 -32.74 -16.46 8.25
C ARG A 532 -33.03 -15.62 7.01
N THR A 533 -32.03 -15.38 6.17
CA THR A 533 -32.19 -14.64 4.92
C THR A 533 -32.86 -15.49 3.83
N ALA A 534 -32.47 -16.76 3.69
CA ALA A 534 -33.04 -17.65 2.67
C ALA A 534 -34.57 -17.86 2.83
N VAL A 535 -35.08 -17.75 4.07
CA VAL A 535 -36.51 -17.83 4.38
C VAL A 535 -37.25 -16.51 4.09
N ALA A 536 -36.56 -15.37 4.10
CA ALA A 536 -37.18 -14.06 3.87
C ALA A 536 -37.38 -13.71 2.38
N GLU A 537 -36.72 -14.45 1.47
CA GLU A 537 -36.83 -14.31 0.02
C GLU A 537 -37.85 -15.29 -0.62
N GLN A 538 -38.46 -16.19 0.19
CA GLN A 538 -39.59 -17.06 -0.18
C GLN A 538 -40.91 -16.41 0.26
#